data_AF-A0A964ZCM6-F1
#
_entry.id   AF-A0A964ZCM6-F1
#
_cell.length_a   1.000
_cell.length_b   1.000
_cell.length_c   1.000
_cell.angle_alpha   90.00
_cell.angle_beta   90.00
_cell.angle_gamma   90.00
#
_symmetry.space_group_name_H-M   'P 1'
#
loop_
_entity.id
_entity.type
_entity.pdbx_description
1 polymer ?
#
loop_
_entity_poly.entity_id
_entity_poly.type
_entity_poly.pdbx_seq_one_letter_code
_entity_poly.pdbx_strand_id
1 'polypeptide(L)'
;MASESAPPSGFGDPVFQPVPVLLGGLGVIGIAAVCNLAIPDAWAGERTLVISLALIAVGAALAVLLPRLGDEPESRLAAGGLWVLGAIAAFIGSMGVPQSWDSMGLLYRLIAGMAVLAGIIAAVPNGWRKLLASLLIAFHFAAILCAITVVPPPAAPPPFLSVQTYVRWVHSYLIGINLNNGYHFYAPEPGPCALLWYRVQWADGAKHWGRIPDHPQMNNHLERRRMGALATVITQGNPLPPDRADQLIDARMKAAEKRGIPVDPYFPVPTQYREPNPTCRLLMSSYARFLARHTPHPTGATVAVTGIKLYSVEYFNPAVEHFQAGREPLDRTLYAPYYMGDFDESGTLKEDCFRIVLKPSNNNNNKTGTPPEIIQDPFLYWRIPMIREKDLAQLRANAVLPPQPSMLWEEGPVRNFVRIHAGDLDEGTIP
;
A
#
# COMPACT_ATOMS: atom_id res chain seq x y z
N MET A 1 36.64 46.51 -41.29
CA MET A 1 36.39 47.22 -40.03
C MET A 1 35.21 46.55 -39.35
N ALA A 2 35.46 45.59 -38.47
CA ALA A 2 34.42 45.01 -37.63
C ALA A 2 34.19 45.98 -36.47
N SER A 3 32.94 46.45 -36.28
CA SER A 3 32.60 47.32 -35.17
C SER A 3 32.73 46.52 -33.87
N GLU A 4 33.64 46.94 -32.98
CA GLU A 4 33.61 46.54 -31.58
C GLU A 4 32.23 46.92 -31.01
N SER A 5 31.34 45.94 -30.87
CA SER A 5 30.12 46.14 -30.10
C SER A 5 30.55 46.32 -28.65
N ALA A 6 30.41 47.55 -28.15
CA ALA A 6 30.64 47.87 -26.74
C ALA A 6 29.98 46.79 -25.87
N PRO A 7 30.68 46.25 -24.86
CA PRO A 7 30.11 45.23 -24.00
C PRO A 7 28.81 45.78 -23.42
N PRO A 8 27.70 45.01 -23.45
CA PRO A 8 26.44 45.48 -22.94
C PRO A 8 26.65 45.96 -21.50
N SER A 9 26.39 47.24 -21.25
CA SER A 9 26.53 47.91 -19.95
C SER A 9 25.45 47.44 -18.97
N GLY A 10 25.35 46.12 -18.77
CA GLY A 10 24.31 45.43 -18.03
C GLY A 10 24.61 45.30 -16.54
N PHE A 11 24.89 46.43 -15.88
CA PHE A 11 24.90 46.55 -14.41
C PHE A 11 24.03 47.71 -13.93
N GLY A 12 23.04 48.12 -14.74
CA GLY A 12 22.33 49.37 -14.57
C GLY A 12 21.34 49.46 -13.40
N ASP A 13 20.93 48.35 -12.80
CA ASP A 13 19.98 48.40 -11.68
C ASP A 13 20.56 47.74 -10.41
N PRO A 14 21.04 48.54 -9.43
CA PRO A 14 21.61 48.03 -8.18
C PRO A 14 20.58 47.24 -7.35
N VAL A 15 19.27 47.42 -7.60
CA VAL A 15 18.19 46.73 -6.89
C VAL A 15 18.10 45.24 -7.26
N PHE A 16 18.56 44.84 -8.44
CA PHE A 16 18.50 43.46 -8.94
C PHE A 16 19.86 42.75 -8.95
N GLN A 17 20.81 43.22 -8.14
CA GLN A 17 22.08 42.51 -7.99
C GLN A 17 21.86 41.22 -7.17
N PRO A 18 22.22 40.03 -7.70
CA PRO A 18 22.00 38.77 -7.00
C PRO A 18 22.92 38.58 -5.78
N VAL A 19 24.03 39.32 -5.70
CA VAL A 19 25.03 39.17 -4.62
C VAL A 19 24.47 39.59 -3.25
N PRO A 20 23.82 40.76 -3.07
CA PRO A 20 23.14 41.09 -1.82
C PRO A 20 22.11 40.04 -1.36
N VAL A 21 21.33 39.47 -2.30
CA VAL A 21 20.34 38.43 -2.00
C VAL A 21 21.01 37.16 -1.50
N LEU A 22 22.08 36.73 -2.17
CA LEU A 22 22.89 35.57 -1.78
C LEU A 22 23.46 35.74 -0.36
N LEU A 23 24.10 36.88 -0.09
CA LEU A 23 24.69 37.18 1.21
C LEU A 23 23.64 37.29 2.32
N GLY A 24 22.50 37.92 2.03
CA GLY A 24 21.37 38.01 2.95
C GLY A 24 20.82 36.62 3.30
N GLY A 25 20.61 35.76 2.31
CA GLY A 25 20.16 34.38 2.53
C GLY A 25 21.14 33.57 3.38
N LEU A 26 22.45 33.67 3.10
CA LEU A 26 23.49 33.02 3.91
C LEU A 26 23.50 33.53 5.37
N GLY A 27 23.35 34.84 5.57
CA GLY A 27 23.28 35.43 6.90
C GLY A 27 22.08 34.91 7.71
N VAL A 28 20.91 34.84 7.09
CA VAL A 28 19.68 34.30 7.72
C VAL A 28 19.87 32.83 8.11
N ILE A 29 20.44 32.02 7.22
CA ILE A 29 20.72 30.60 7.50
C ILE A 29 21.71 30.45 8.67
N GLY A 30 22.78 31.25 8.69
CA GLY A 30 23.76 31.24 9.78
C GLY A 30 23.16 31.62 11.13
N ILE A 31 22.32 32.66 11.17
CA ILE A 31 21.60 33.07 12.38
C ILE A 31 20.68 31.94 12.85
N ALA A 32 19.91 31.34 11.95
CA ALA A 32 19.02 30.23 12.30
C ALA A 32 19.79 29.02 12.88
N ALA A 33 20.96 28.69 12.33
CA ALA A 33 21.83 27.64 12.87
C ALA A 33 22.32 27.96 14.29
N VAL A 34 22.77 29.19 14.54
CA VAL A 34 23.17 29.64 15.89
C VAL A 34 21.98 29.60 16.86
N CYS A 35 20.80 30.05 16.43
CA CYS A 35 19.58 29.96 17.24
C CYS A 35 19.22 28.51 17.59
N ASN A 36 19.37 27.56 16.67
CA ASN A 36 19.13 26.14 16.97
C ASN A 36 20.10 25.60 18.03
N LEU A 37 21.36 26.04 18.02
CA LEU A 37 22.33 25.66 19.05
C LEU A 37 22.02 26.29 20.42
N ALA A 38 21.53 27.53 20.44
CA ALA A 38 21.22 28.25 21.67
C ALA A 38 19.89 27.82 22.31
N ILE A 39 18.86 27.59 21.48
CA ILE A 39 17.48 27.30 21.88
C ILE A 39 16.84 26.28 20.92
N PRO A 40 17.18 24.98 21.05
CA PRO A 40 16.81 23.95 20.06
C PRO A 40 15.31 23.87 19.76
N ASP A 41 14.45 23.95 20.76
CA ASP A 41 13.02 23.68 20.58
C ASP A 41 12.16 24.93 20.34
N ALA A 42 12.72 26.13 20.50
CA ALA A 42 11.98 27.38 20.29
C ALA A 42 11.76 27.64 18.79
N TRP A 43 10.49 27.88 18.42
CA TRP A 43 10.08 28.26 17.06
C TRP A 43 10.53 27.29 15.97
N ALA A 44 10.45 25.98 16.26
CA ALA A 44 10.96 24.93 15.39
C ALA A 44 10.39 25.00 13.96
N GLY A 45 9.08 25.21 13.82
CA GLY A 45 8.40 25.30 12.54
C GLY A 45 8.77 26.57 11.78
N GLU A 46 8.70 27.73 12.45
CA GLU A 46 9.01 29.03 11.88
C GLU A 46 10.46 29.13 11.44
N ARG A 47 11.40 28.63 12.25
CA ARG A 47 12.82 28.58 11.91
C ARG A 47 13.07 27.71 10.68
N THR A 48 12.44 26.54 10.61
CA THR A 48 12.56 25.64 9.45
C THR A 48 12.05 26.32 8.18
N LEU A 49 10.92 27.02 8.26
CA LEU A 49 10.36 27.81 7.16
C LEU A 49 11.30 28.94 6.72
N VAL A 50 11.86 29.70 7.67
CA VAL A 50 12.82 30.78 7.39
C VAL A 50 14.07 30.24 6.70
N ILE A 51 14.60 29.09 7.13
CA ILE A 51 15.72 28.42 6.45
C ILE A 51 15.33 28.01 5.03
N SER A 52 14.14 27.43 4.81
CA SER A 52 13.67 27.06 3.47
C SER A 52 13.62 28.27 2.54
N LEU A 53 13.03 29.39 2.99
CA LEU A 53 12.92 30.62 2.21
C LEU A 53 14.28 31.23 1.90
N ALA A 54 15.20 31.22 2.87
CA ALA A 54 16.57 31.70 2.67
C ALA A 54 17.33 30.82 1.67
N LEU A 55 17.17 29.49 1.71
CA LEU A 55 17.76 28.58 0.71
C LEU A 55 17.18 28.81 -0.69
N ILE A 56 15.88 29.09 -0.81
CA ILE A 56 15.26 29.46 -2.09
C ILE A 56 15.86 30.77 -2.62
N ALA A 57 16.05 31.78 -1.76
CA ALA A 57 16.68 33.04 -2.14
C ALA A 57 18.13 32.85 -2.60
N VAL A 58 18.92 32.03 -1.90
CA VAL A 58 20.28 31.64 -2.32
C VAL A 58 20.23 30.94 -3.68
N GLY A 59 19.35 29.96 -3.86
CA GLY A 59 19.18 29.24 -5.13
C GLY A 59 18.79 30.17 -6.29
N ALA A 60 17.89 31.11 -6.06
CA ALA A 60 17.48 32.10 -7.06
C ALA A 60 18.63 33.03 -7.45
N ALA A 61 19.43 33.50 -6.49
CA ALA A 61 20.61 34.31 -6.76
C ALA A 61 21.66 33.54 -7.58
N LEU A 62 21.91 32.27 -7.24
CA LEU A 62 22.80 31.38 -8.00
C LEU A 62 22.30 31.14 -9.43
N ALA A 63 20.99 30.95 -9.62
CA ALA A 63 20.39 30.76 -10.93
C ALA A 63 20.56 31.99 -11.85
N VAL A 64 20.66 33.20 -11.29
CA VAL A 64 20.96 34.42 -12.04
C VAL A 64 22.46 34.60 -12.32
N LEU A 65 23.31 34.20 -11.37
CA LEU A 65 24.78 34.35 -11.46
C LEU A 65 25.42 33.34 -12.40
N LEU A 66 25.07 32.05 -12.29
CA LEU A 66 25.75 30.96 -12.98
C LEU A 66 25.73 31.09 -14.52
N PRO A 67 24.61 31.44 -15.18
CA PRO A 67 24.58 31.57 -16.64
C PRO A 67 25.44 32.72 -17.19
N ARG A 68 25.85 33.66 -16.33
CA ARG A 68 26.70 34.81 -16.72
C ARG A 68 28.19 34.44 -16.76
N LEU A 69 28.57 33.29 -16.20
CA LEU A 69 29.95 32.83 -16.20
C LEU A 69 30.25 32.14 -17.54
N GLY A 70 31.37 32.50 -18.17
CA GLY A 70 31.83 31.89 -19.41
C GLY A 70 32.36 30.46 -19.23
N ASP A 71 32.80 29.83 -20.32
CA ASP A 71 33.40 28.47 -20.28
C ASP A 71 34.93 28.48 -20.05
N GLU A 72 35.51 29.67 -19.86
CA GLU A 72 36.91 29.87 -19.55
C GLU A 72 37.28 29.24 -18.19
N PRO A 73 38.51 28.68 -18.03
CA PRO A 73 38.91 27.99 -16.80
C PRO A 73 38.58 28.73 -15.50
N GLU A 74 38.85 30.04 -15.45
CA GLU A 74 38.56 30.90 -14.29
C GLU A 74 37.06 31.01 -14.02
N SER A 75 36.26 31.23 -15.05
CA SER A 75 34.79 31.27 -14.95
C SER A 75 34.20 29.95 -14.49
N ARG A 76 34.77 28.81 -14.90
CA ARG A 76 34.34 27.47 -14.44
C ARG A 76 34.66 27.24 -12.97
N LEU A 77 35.84 27.64 -12.52
CA LEU A 77 36.21 27.57 -11.10
C LEU A 77 35.32 28.48 -10.26
N ALA A 78 35.00 29.68 -10.75
CA ALA A 78 34.04 30.56 -10.10
C ALA A 78 32.64 29.93 -10.02
N ALA A 79 32.16 29.28 -11.08
CA ALA A 79 30.88 28.57 -11.10
C ALA A 79 30.88 27.42 -10.09
N GLY A 80 31.96 26.63 -10.04
CA GLY A 80 32.18 25.60 -9.03
C GLY A 80 32.13 26.15 -7.61
N GLY A 81 32.81 27.27 -7.37
CA GLY A 81 32.81 27.96 -6.07
C GLY A 81 31.42 28.44 -5.63
N LEU A 82 30.61 28.96 -6.56
CA LEU A 82 29.23 29.37 -6.31
C LEU A 82 28.33 28.19 -5.92
N TRP A 83 28.50 27.03 -6.56
CA TRP A 83 27.80 25.80 -6.16
C TRP A 83 28.24 25.29 -4.79
N VAL A 84 29.54 25.32 -4.49
CA VAL A 84 30.07 24.97 -3.15
C VAL A 84 29.49 25.90 -2.09
N LEU A 85 29.33 27.19 -2.39
CA LEU A 85 28.68 28.13 -1.48
C LEU A 85 27.20 27.76 -1.21
N GLY A 86 26.47 27.37 -2.25
CA GLY A 86 25.11 26.82 -2.11
C GLY A 86 25.07 25.53 -1.27
N ALA A 87 26.08 24.66 -1.43
CA ALA A 87 26.21 23.45 -0.63
C ALA A 87 26.46 23.75 0.86
N ILE A 88 27.35 24.70 1.15
CA ILE A 88 27.62 25.17 2.51
C ILE A 88 26.34 25.77 3.12
N ALA A 89 25.61 26.58 2.36
CA ALA A 89 24.33 27.14 2.80
C ALA A 89 23.34 26.03 3.22
N ALA A 90 23.13 25.03 2.36
CA ALA A 90 22.24 23.91 2.65
C ALA A 90 22.73 23.07 3.84
N PHE A 91 24.03 22.82 3.95
CA PHE A 91 24.61 22.08 5.07
C PHE A 91 24.43 22.81 6.41
N ILE A 92 24.75 24.11 6.47
CA ILE A 92 24.51 24.94 7.67
C ILE A 92 23.01 25.00 7.98
N GLY A 93 22.17 25.14 6.95
CA GLY A 93 20.72 25.07 7.09
C GLY A 93 20.26 23.77 7.76
N SER A 94 20.87 22.63 7.41
CA SER A 94 20.58 21.34 8.05
C SER A 94 20.93 21.31 9.55
N MET A 95 21.94 22.07 9.97
CA MET A 95 22.29 22.23 11.39
C MET A 95 21.35 23.20 12.12
N GLY A 96 20.60 24.03 11.40
CA GLY A 96 19.58 24.93 11.96
C GLY A 96 18.20 24.32 12.12
N VAL A 97 17.98 23.11 11.60
CA VAL A 97 16.72 22.37 11.74
C VAL A 97 16.72 21.60 13.06
N PRO A 98 15.67 21.74 13.91
CA PRO A 98 15.55 20.95 15.13
C PRO A 98 15.33 19.46 14.85
N GLN A 99 15.68 18.61 15.82
CA GLN A 99 15.61 17.16 15.67
C GLN A 99 14.19 16.63 15.41
N SER A 100 13.15 17.32 15.89
CA SER A 100 11.75 17.02 15.59
C SER A 100 11.38 17.17 14.10
N TRP A 101 12.25 17.82 13.32
CA TRP A 101 12.14 18.02 11.87
C TRP A 101 13.30 17.33 11.11
N ASP A 102 13.84 16.22 11.61
CA ASP A 102 15.01 15.53 11.02
C ASP A 102 14.84 15.21 9.52
N SER A 103 13.62 14.92 9.05
CA SER A 103 13.35 14.72 7.61
C SER A 103 13.73 15.94 6.76
N MET A 104 13.51 17.15 7.27
CA MET A 104 13.91 18.38 6.59
C MET A 104 15.42 18.60 6.67
N GLY A 105 16.04 18.29 7.82
CA GLY A 105 17.49 18.31 7.96
C GLY A 105 18.19 17.33 7.00
N LEU A 106 17.61 16.14 6.81
CA LEU A 106 18.07 15.16 5.82
C LEU A 106 17.92 15.69 4.38
N LEU A 107 16.79 16.32 4.05
CA LEU A 107 16.58 16.96 2.75
C LEU A 107 17.65 18.02 2.46
N TYR A 108 17.98 18.87 3.43
CA TYR A 108 19.01 19.89 3.25
C TYR A 108 20.41 19.30 3.08
N ARG A 109 20.74 18.22 3.81
CA ARG A 109 22.00 17.46 3.59
C ARG A 109 22.06 16.85 2.19
N LEU A 110 20.94 16.33 1.68
CA LEU A 110 20.86 15.83 0.31
C LEU A 110 21.08 16.95 -0.71
N ILE A 111 20.43 18.10 -0.54
CA ILE A 111 20.64 19.29 -1.39
C ILE A 111 22.10 19.74 -1.35
N ALA A 112 22.73 19.75 -0.17
CA ALA A 112 24.16 20.06 -0.03
C ALA A 112 25.03 19.09 -0.85
N GLY A 113 24.79 17.79 -0.73
CA GLY A 113 25.50 16.77 -1.53
C GLY A 113 25.32 16.96 -3.03
N MET A 114 24.09 17.24 -3.49
CA MET A 114 23.80 17.54 -4.89
C MET A 114 24.52 18.81 -5.37
N ALA A 115 24.56 19.86 -4.55
CA ALA A 115 25.25 21.10 -4.88
C ALA A 115 26.78 20.93 -4.96
N VAL A 116 27.39 20.11 -4.09
CA VAL A 116 28.81 19.76 -4.22
C VAL A 116 29.07 19.05 -5.55
N LEU A 117 28.25 18.05 -5.89
CA LEU A 117 28.38 17.32 -7.14
C LEU A 117 28.22 18.26 -8.35
N ALA A 118 27.23 19.15 -8.32
CA ALA A 118 27.02 20.17 -9.34
C ALA A 118 28.21 21.12 -9.46
N GLY A 119 28.84 21.50 -8.34
CA GLY A 119 30.06 22.32 -8.33
C GLY A 119 31.25 21.63 -8.98
N ILE A 120 31.46 20.34 -8.71
CA ILE A 120 32.49 19.53 -9.39
C ILE A 120 32.23 19.49 -10.89
N ILE A 121 30.98 19.24 -11.31
CA ILE A 121 30.60 19.23 -12.72
C ILE A 121 30.79 20.63 -13.35
N ALA A 122 30.43 21.69 -12.65
CA ALA A 122 30.60 23.06 -13.13
C ALA A 122 32.08 23.43 -13.32
N ALA A 123 32.98 22.92 -12.48
CA ALA A 123 34.41 23.21 -12.56
C ALA A 123 35.13 22.54 -13.75
N VAL A 124 34.62 21.41 -14.26
CA VAL A 124 35.26 20.67 -15.36
C VAL A 124 34.93 21.23 -16.76
N PRO A 125 35.74 20.96 -17.79
CA PRO A 125 35.47 21.40 -19.16
C PRO A 125 34.15 20.86 -19.73
N ASN A 126 33.53 21.58 -20.67
CA ASN A 126 32.24 21.23 -21.27
C ASN A 126 32.16 19.79 -21.82
N GLY A 127 33.24 19.29 -22.44
CA GLY A 127 33.30 17.89 -22.90
C GLY A 127 33.09 16.87 -21.77
N TRP A 128 33.73 17.10 -20.62
CA TRP A 128 33.58 16.28 -19.42
C TRP A 128 32.19 16.45 -18.78
N ARG A 129 31.62 17.66 -18.78
CA ARG A 129 30.24 17.89 -18.31
C ARG A 129 29.24 17.05 -19.08
N LYS A 130 29.34 17.05 -20.41
CA LYS A 130 28.48 16.25 -21.30
C LYS A 130 28.64 14.77 -21.01
N LEU A 131 29.88 14.29 -20.86
CA LEU A 131 30.14 12.89 -20.50
C LEU A 131 29.50 12.52 -19.16
N LEU A 132 29.72 13.32 -18.11
CA LEU A 132 29.16 13.07 -16.78
C LEU A 132 27.63 13.10 -16.79
N ALA A 133 27.02 14.07 -17.48
CA ALA A 133 25.57 14.12 -17.65
C ALA A 133 25.02 12.87 -18.36
N SER A 134 25.67 12.44 -19.45
CA SER A 134 25.32 11.20 -20.14
C SER A 134 25.45 9.96 -19.25
N LEU A 135 26.51 9.88 -18.43
CA LEU A 135 26.71 8.79 -17.48
C LEU A 135 25.63 8.77 -16.39
N LEU A 136 25.21 9.93 -15.87
CA LEU A 136 24.12 10.04 -14.90
C LEU A 136 22.78 9.60 -15.50
N ILE A 137 22.50 10.01 -16.75
CA ILE A 137 21.31 9.57 -17.48
C ILE A 137 21.35 8.05 -17.69
N ALA A 138 22.48 7.51 -18.16
CA ALA A 138 22.65 6.07 -18.34
C ALA A 138 22.49 5.30 -17.02
N PHE A 139 23.05 5.81 -15.92
CA PHE A 139 22.87 5.25 -14.59
C PHE A 139 21.40 5.25 -14.16
N HIS A 140 20.66 6.33 -14.38
CA HIS A 140 19.23 6.42 -14.05
C HIS A 140 18.41 5.35 -14.78
N PHE A 141 18.61 5.22 -16.11
CA PHE A 141 17.91 4.19 -16.88
C PHE A 141 18.36 2.77 -16.52
N ALA A 142 19.64 2.56 -16.21
CA ALA A 142 20.13 1.29 -15.71
C ALA A 142 19.53 0.93 -14.34
N ALA A 143 19.33 1.91 -13.45
CA ALA A 143 18.66 1.73 -12.17
C ALA A 143 17.19 1.30 -12.35
N ILE A 144 16.46 1.96 -13.26
CA ILE A 144 15.09 1.56 -13.62
C ILE A 144 15.07 0.14 -14.20
N LEU A 145 15.97 -0.17 -15.13
CA LEU A 145 16.08 -1.51 -15.72
C LEU A 145 16.36 -2.56 -14.65
N CYS A 146 17.24 -2.25 -13.68
CA CYS A 146 17.55 -3.15 -12.57
C CYS A 146 16.34 -3.40 -11.66
N ALA A 147 15.45 -2.42 -11.48
CA ALA A 147 14.20 -2.61 -10.74
C ALA A 147 13.21 -3.52 -11.48
N ILE A 148 13.21 -3.49 -12.81
CA ILE A 148 12.39 -4.41 -13.62
C ILE A 148 12.94 -5.83 -13.51
N THR A 149 14.26 -6.01 -13.60
CA THR A 149 14.88 -7.33 -13.60
C THR A 149 14.92 -8.01 -12.23
N VAL A 150 14.65 -7.30 -11.13
CA VAL A 150 14.53 -7.90 -9.80
C VAL A 150 13.18 -8.58 -9.57
N VAL A 151 12.19 -8.32 -10.43
CA VAL A 151 10.89 -8.99 -10.38
C VAL A 151 11.07 -10.45 -10.83
N PRO A 152 10.71 -11.45 -10.01
CA PRO A 152 10.86 -12.85 -10.38
C PRO A 152 9.95 -13.20 -11.57
N PRO A 153 10.46 -13.89 -12.61
CA PRO A 153 9.60 -14.49 -13.62
C PRO A 153 8.78 -15.65 -13.01
N PRO A 154 7.65 -16.05 -13.65
CA PRO A 154 6.88 -17.21 -13.21
C PRO A 154 7.77 -18.46 -13.08
N ALA A 155 7.71 -19.11 -11.92
CA ALA A 155 8.44 -20.35 -11.62
C ALA A 155 9.98 -20.27 -11.59
N ALA A 156 10.59 -19.08 -11.54
CA ALA A 156 12.04 -18.94 -11.37
C ALA A 156 12.43 -17.76 -10.46
N PRO A 157 13.55 -17.85 -9.72
CA PRO A 157 14.05 -16.75 -8.92
C PRO A 157 14.59 -15.61 -9.81
N PRO A 158 14.66 -14.36 -9.32
CA PRO A 158 15.24 -13.27 -10.07
C PRO A 158 16.77 -13.46 -10.23
N PRO A 159 17.39 -12.91 -11.28
CA PRO A 159 18.83 -13.02 -11.48
C PRO A 159 19.64 -12.45 -10.30
N PHE A 160 20.56 -13.24 -9.75
CA PHE A 160 21.35 -12.87 -8.55
C PHE A 160 22.04 -11.50 -8.67
N LEU A 161 22.65 -11.22 -9.83
CA LEU A 161 23.36 -9.95 -10.04
C LEU A 161 22.40 -8.74 -10.01
N SER A 162 21.17 -8.90 -10.51
CA SER A 162 20.15 -7.86 -10.46
C SER A 162 19.74 -7.61 -9.01
N VAL A 163 19.51 -8.67 -8.22
CA VAL A 163 19.18 -8.55 -6.79
C VAL A 163 20.28 -7.85 -6.01
N GLN A 164 21.54 -8.25 -6.18
CA GLN A 164 22.66 -7.63 -5.46
C GLN A 164 22.86 -6.16 -5.83
N THR A 165 22.76 -5.83 -7.13
CA THR A 165 22.87 -4.44 -7.61
C THR A 165 21.70 -3.59 -7.09
N TYR A 166 20.48 -4.14 -7.13
CA TYR A 166 19.28 -3.52 -6.60
C TYR A 166 19.43 -3.19 -5.12
N VAL A 167 19.64 -4.19 -4.27
CA VAL A 167 19.65 -4.04 -2.81
C VAL A 167 20.77 -3.11 -2.33
N ARG A 168 21.96 -3.18 -2.93
CA ARG A 168 23.13 -2.44 -2.43
C ARG A 168 23.23 -1.00 -2.94
N TRP A 169 22.79 -0.74 -4.16
CA TRP A 169 23.10 0.53 -4.85
C TRP A 169 21.86 1.23 -5.38
N VAL A 170 21.01 0.50 -6.10
CA VAL A 170 19.90 1.10 -6.86
C VAL A 170 18.68 1.38 -5.99
N HIS A 171 18.40 0.56 -4.98
CA HIS A 171 17.18 0.67 -4.17
C HIS A 171 17.10 2.01 -3.42
N SER A 172 18.17 2.41 -2.73
CA SER A 172 18.22 3.71 -2.03
C SER A 172 18.09 4.89 -2.99
N TYR A 173 18.71 4.80 -4.17
CA TYR A 173 18.59 5.81 -5.21
C TYR A 173 17.15 5.95 -5.71
N LEU A 174 16.49 4.83 -6.07
CA LEU A 174 15.12 4.84 -6.55
C LEU A 174 14.11 5.26 -5.48
N ILE A 175 14.31 4.89 -4.21
CA ILE A 175 13.52 5.43 -3.09
C ILE A 175 13.65 6.95 -3.03
N GLY A 176 14.89 7.46 -3.11
CA GLY A 176 15.17 8.89 -2.98
C GLY A 176 14.48 9.75 -4.04
N ILE A 177 14.27 9.21 -5.25
CA ILE A 177 13.55 9.87 -6.34
C ILE A 177 12.12 9.36 -6.53
N ASN A 178 11.61 8.57 -5.57
CA ASN A 178 10.26 8.01 -5.56
C ASN A 178 9.91 7.20 -6.83
N LEU A 179 10.87 6.41 -7.34
CA LEU A 179 10.72 5.50 -8.49
C LEU A 179 10.89 4.01 -8.09
N ASN A 180 10.87 3.69 -6.81
CA ASN A 180 10.96 2.30 -6.31
C ASN A 180 9.62 1.56 -6.35
N ASN A 181 8.51 2.27 -6.60
CA ASN A 181 7.19 1.67 -6.71
C ASN A 181 6.64 1.85 -8.14
N GLY A 182 6.86 0.84 -8.99
CA GLY A 182 6.36 0.84 -10.38
C GLY A 182 4.85 0.97 -10.50
N TYR A 183 4.10 0.66 -9.43
CA TYR A 183 2.65 0.84 -9.38
C TYR A 183 2.25 2.32 -9.47
N HIS A 184 3.06 3.27 -8.95
CA HIS A 184 2.74 4.71 -9.08
C HIS A 184 2.61 5.19 -10.54
N PHE A 185 3.25 4.51 -11.49
CA PHE A 185 3.22 4.88 -12.91
C PHE A 185 2.14 4.16 -13.73
N TYR A 186 1.92 2.87 -13.47
CA TYR A 186 1.05 2.04 -14.33
C TYR A 186 -0.31 1.74 -13.72
N ALA A 187 -0.39 1.64 -12.39
CA ALA A 187 -1.61 1.27 -11.68
C ALA A 187 -1.37 1.55 -10.20
N PRO A 188 -1.68 2.77 -9.68
CA PRO A 188 -1.25 3.20 -8.34
C PRO A 188 -1.67 2.28 -7.18
N GLU A 189 -2.57 1.32 -7.45
CA GLU A 189 -2.57 -0.09 -7.05
C GLU A 189 -3.91 -0.66 -7.54
N PRO A 190 -3.93 -1.79 -8.26
CA PRO A 190 -4.79 -2.80 -7.68
C PRO A 190 -4.10 -4.16 -7.73
N GLY A 191 -3.59 -4.57 -6.57
CA GLY A 191 -3.89 -5.93 -6.14
C GLY A 191 -5.41 -6.16 -6.16
N PRO A 192 -5.91 -7.40 -5.95
CA PRO A 192 -7.34 -7.62 -5.83
C PRO A 192 -7.93 -6.55 -4.89
N CYS A 193 -8.90 -5.78 -5.40
CA CYS A 193 -9.51 -4.73 -4.60
C CYS A 193 -10.20 -5.46 -3.44
N ALA A 194 -9.56 -5.40 -2.28
CA ALA A 194 -10.08 -6.00 -1.08
C ALA A 194 -11.33 -5.22 -0.68
N LEU A 195 -12.45 -5.92 -0.65
CA LEU A 195 -13.66 -5.45 -0.02
C LEU A 195 -13.81 -6.21 1.30
N LEU A 196 -14.49 -5.60 2.26
CA LEU A 196 -14.98 -6.28 3.44
C LEU A 196 -16.49 -6.18 3.42
N TRP A 197 -17.17 -7.30 3.21
CA TRP A 197 -18.62 -7.37 3.37
C TRP A 197 -18.95 -7.71 4.81
N TYR A 198 -20.06 -7.19 5.29
CA TYR A 198 -20.54 -7.48 6.63
C TYR A 198 -22.06 -7.61 6.65
N ARG A 199 -22.53 -8.41 7.62
CA ARG A 199 -23.96 -8.54 7.94
C ARG A 199 -24.17 -8.32 9.42
N VAL A 200 -24.94 -7.29 9.75
CA VAL A 200 -25.40 -6.99 11.12
C VAL A 200 -26.75 -7.65 11.34
N GLN A 201 -26.92 -8.29 12.49
CA GLN A 201 -28.17 -8.91 12.94
C GLN A 201 -28.55 -8.34 14.30
N TRP A 202 -29.84 -8.01 14.46
CA TRP A 202 -30.41 -7.48 15.69
C TRP A 202 -31.26 -8.51 16.44
N ALA A 203 -31.60 -8.19 17.69
CA ALA A 203 -32.37 -9.07 18.57
C ALA A 203 -33.81 -9.35 18.10
N ASP A 204 -34.40 -8.44 17.33
CA ASP A 204 -35.72 -8.59 16.72
C ASP A 204 -35.68 -9.41 15.41
N GLY A 205 -34.50 -9.88 15.01
CA GLY A 205 -34.29 -10.65 13.80
C GLY A 205 -34.07 -9.80 12.54
N ALA A 206 -34.10 -8.47 12.64
CA ALA A 206 -33.73 -7.59 11.54
C ALA A 206 -32.27 -7.83 11.14
N LYS A 207 -31.97 -7.53 9.87
CA LYS A 207 -30.68 -7.79 9.24
C LYS A 207 -30.30 -6.64 8.30
N HIS A 208 -29.00 -6.36 8.22
CA HIS A 208 -28.46 -5.35 7.31
C HIS A 208 -27.15 -5.86 6.71
N TRP A 209 -27.01 -5.71 5.39
CA TRP A 209 -25.80 -5.99 4.65
C TRP A 209 -25.13 -4.69 4.24
N GLY A 210 -23.81 -4.64 4.39
CA GLY A 210 -23.00 -3.54 3.90
C GLY A 210 -21.62 -4.00 3.45
N ARG A 211 -20.85 -3.07 2.89
CA ARG A 211 -19.49 -3.31 2.41
C ARG A 211 -18.59 -2.11 2.65
N ILE A 212 -17.28 -2.34 2.74
CA ILE A 212 -16.27 -1.29 2.65
C ILE A 212 -15.13 -1.68 1.70
N PRO A 213 -14.55 -0.72 0.96
CA PRO A 213 -15.06 0.64 0.78
C PRO A 213 -16.37 0.65 -0.02
N ASP A 214 -17.34 1.48 0.38
CA ASP A 214 -18.54 1.77 -0.43
C ASP A 214 -18.54 3.23 -0.85
N HIS A 215 -18.11 3.46 -2.09
CA HIS A 215 -17.84 4.81 -2.61
C HIS A 215 -19.00 5.80 -2.47
N PRO A 216 -20.28 5.41 -2.68
CA PRO A 216 -21.41 6.32 -2.54
C PRO A 216 -21.71 6.71 -1.09
N GLN A 217 -21.33 5.89 -0.10
CA GLN A 217 -21.62 6.14 1.32
C GLN A 217 -20.53 6.93 2.05
N MET A 218 -19.41 7.23 1.38
CA MET A 218 -18.25 7.88 1.99
C MET A 218 -18.26 9.39 1.80
N ASN A 219 -18.05 10.13 2.89
CA ASN A 219 -18.17 11.59 2.90
C ASN A 219 -17.02 12.29 2.17
N ASN A 220 -15.83 11.69 2.17
CA ASN A 220 -14.65 12.28 1.56
C ASN A 220 -13.61 11.24 1.13
N HIS A 221 -12.61 11.69 0.38
CA HIS A 221 -11.55 10.85 -0.16
C HIS A 221 -10.62 10.26 0.93
N LEU A 222 -10.44 10.93 2.07
CA LEU A 222 -9.61 10.42 3.17
C LEU A 222 -10.29 9.23 3.84
N GLU A 223 -11.59 9.33 4.11
CA GLU A 223 -12.42 8.22 4.62
C GLU A 223 -12.36 7.02 3.67
N ARG A 224 -12.50 7.26 2.36
CA ARG A 224 -12.36 6.22 1.34
C ARG A 224 -11.02 5.50 1.40
N ARG A 225 -9.90 6.24 1.46
CA ARG A 225 -8.57 5.64 1.58
C ARG A 225 -8.40 4.85 2.88
N ARG A 226 -8.92 5.37 4.01
CA ARG A 226 -8.85 4.69 5.30
C ARG A 226 -9.64 3.37 5.30
N MET A 227 -10.86 3.38 4.77
CA MET A 227 -11.69 2.19 4.69
C MET A 227 -11.17 1.17 3.66
N GLY A 228 -10.63 1.65 2.53
CA GLY A 228 -9.92 0.79 1.58
C GLY A 228 -8.70 0.13 2.22
N ALA A 229 -7.85 0.89 2.91
CA ALA A 229 -6.70 0.35 3.64
C ALA A 229 -7.13 -0.64 4.73
N LEU A 230 -8.21 -0.36 5.46
CA LEU A 230 -8.74 -1.27 6.47
C LEU A 230 -9.20 -2.60 5.85
N ALA A 231 -9.95 -2.54 4.74
CA ALA A 231 -10.37 -3.74 4.02
C ALA A 231 -9.15 -4.56 3.57
N THR A 232 -8.16 -3.93 2.92
CA THR A 232 -6.92 -4.58 2.47
C THR A 232 -6.10 -5.19 3.60
N VAL A 233 -5.97 -4.52 4.74
CA VAL A 233 -5.19 -5.08 5.86
C VAL A 233 -5.91 -6.30 6.45
N ILE A 234 -7.24 -6.26 6.59
CA ILE A 234 -8.02 -7.37 7.17
C ILE A 234 -7.97 -8.63 6.29
N THR A 235 -7.77 -8.51 4.98
CA THR A 235 -7.69 -9.68 4.07
C THR A 235 -6.35 -10.42 4.10
N GLN A 236 -5.36 -9.92 4.87
CA GLN A 236 -4.05 -10.59 5.00
C GLN A 236 -4.17 -11.89 5.81
N GLY A 237 -4.15 -13.00 5.09
CA GLY A 237 -4.24 -14.35 5.64
C GLY A 237 -2.94 -15.13 5.53
N ASN A 238 -2.74 -16.03 6.49
CA ASN A 238 -1.80 -17.13 6.40
C ASN A 238 -2.42 -18.26 5.55
N PRO A 239 -1.61 -19.02 4.80
CA PRO A 239 -2.07 -20.20 4.10
C PRO A 239 -2.54 -21.29 5.07
N LEU A 240 -3.18 -22.32 4.53
CA LEU A 240 -3.58 -23.51 5.29
C LEU A 240 -2.37 -24.09 6.05
N PRO A 241 -2.44 -24.21 7.40
CA PRO A 241 -1.35 -24.74 8.18
C PRO A 241 -1.18 -26.24 7.88
N PRO A 242 0.04 -26.70 7.51
CA PRO A 242 0.25 -28.04 6.99
C PRO A 242 -0.03 -29.15 8.03
N ASP A 243 0.13 -28.86 9.31
CA ASP A 243 -0.12 -29.78 10.43
C ASP A 243 -1.61 -30.05 10.68
N ARG A 244 -2.50 -29.18 10.22
CA ARG A 244 -3.97 -29.31 10.38
C ARG A 244 -4.73 -29.33 9.05
N ALA A 245 -4.02 -29.39 7.92
CA ALA A 245 -4.61 -29.26 6.59
C ALA A 245 -5.73 -30.29 6.34
N ASP A 246 -5.45 -31.58 6.55
CA ASP A 246 -6.42 -32.66 6.30
C ASP A 246 -7.66 -32.53 7.19
N GLN A 247 -7.47 -32.22 8.48
CA GLN A 247 -8.57 -32.05 9.43
C GLN A 247 -9.49 -30.90 9.01
N LEU A 248 -8.92 -29.75 8.62
CA LEU A 248 -9.68 -28.58 8.21
C LEU A 248 -10.41 -28.84 6.89
N ILE A 249 -9.77 -29.50 5.92
CA ILE A 249 -10.37 -29.89 4.65
C ILE A 249 -11.54 -30.85 4.88
N ASP A 250 -11.34 -31.91 5.66
CA ASP A 250 -12.38 -32.89 5.97
C ASP A 250 -13.59 -32.26 6.67
N ALA A 251 -13.34 -31.38 7.65
CA ALA A 251 -14.38 -30.64 8.35
C ALA A 251 -15.17 -29.77 7.36
N ARG A 252 -14.48 -29.02 6.50
CA ARG A 252 -15.09 -28.18 5.47
C ARG A 252 -15.92 -28.98 4.47
N MET A 253 -15.45 -30.15 4.04
CA MET A 253 -16.15 -31.02 3.08
C MET A 253 -17.41 -31.64 3.70
N LYS A 254 -17.33 -32.17 4.92
CA LYS A 254 -18.51 -32.70 5.63
C LYS A 254 -19.57 -31.62 5.86
N ALA A 255 -19.13 -30.41 6.20
CA ALA A 255 -20.03 -29.27 6.36
C ALA A 255 -20.60 -28.78 5.02
N ALA A 256 -19.81 -28.87 3.94
CA ALA A 256 -20.24 -28.55 2.58
C ALA A 256 -21.46 -29.39 2.18
N GLU A 257 -21.35 -30.70 2.37
CA GLU A 257 -22.40 -31.67 2.09
C GLU A 257 -23.62 -31.41 2.97
N LYS A 258 -23.42 -31.28 4.29
CA LYS A 258 -24.51 -31.07 5.25
C LYS A 258 -25.30 -29.78 5.02
N ARG A 259 -24.62 -28.67 4.70
CA ARG A 259 -25.26 -27.35 4.48
C ARG A 259 -25.59 -27.08 3.01
N GLY A 260 -25.21 -27.96 2.10
CA GLY A 260 -25.37 -27.74 0.66
C GLY A 260 -24.54 -26.57 0.13
N ILE A 261 -23.42 -26.21 0.79
CA ILE A 261 -22.52 -25.14 0.37
C ILE A 261 -21.24 -25.79 -0.19
N PRO A 262 -21.11 -25.96 -1.50
CA PRO A 262 -19.99 -26.68 -2.09
C PRO A 262 -18.64 -25.99 -1.82
N VAL A 263 -17.54 -26.68 -2.08
CA VAL A 263 -16.24 -26.02 -2.26
C VAL A 263 -16.24 -25.27 -3.59
N ASP A 264 -15.44 -24.22 -3.68
CA ASP A 264 -15.34 -23.48 -4.94
C ASP A 264 -14.67 -24.37 -6.01
N PRO A 265 -15.33 -24.65 -7.15
CA PRO A 265 -14.82 -25.55 -8.16
C PRO A 265 -13.63 -24.98 -8.94
N TYR A 266 -13.47 -23.64 -8.95
CA TYR A 266 -12.49 -22.97 -9.79
C TYR A 266 -11.12 -22.85 -9.12
N PHE A 267 -11.01 -23.20 -7.83
CA PHE A 267 -9.81 -23.00 -7.03
C PHE A 267 -9.39 -24.29 -6.33
N PRO A 268 -8.10 -24.64 -6.31
CA PRO A 268 -7.62 -25.77 -5.51
C PRO A 268 -8.00 -25.60 -4.04
N VAL A 269 -8.53 -26.65 -3.41
CA VAL A 269 -9.05 -26.60 -2.02
C VAL A 269 -8.06 -25.95 -1.03
N PRO A 270 -6.75 -26.24 -1.04
CA PRO A 270 -5.82 -25.59 -0.11
C PRO A 270 -5.73 -24.06 -0.22
N THR A 271 -6.02 -23.50 -1.40
CA THR A 271 -6.02 -22.04 -1.65
C THR A 271 -7.31 -21.34 -1.21
N GLN A 272 -8.33 -22.12 -0.86
CA GLN A 272 -9.62 -21.62 -0.39
C GLN A 272 -9.65 -21.33 1.11
N TYR A 273 -8.58 -21.61 1.84
CA TYR A 273 -8.44 -21.29 3.26
C TYR A 273 -7.47 -20.13 3.47
N ARG A 274 -7.85 -19.14 4.30
CA ARG A 274 -7.02 -17.98 4.64
C ARG A 274 -7.23 -17.52 6.07
N GLU A 275 -6.38 -18.02 6.97
CA GLU A 275 -6.49 -17.69 8.38
C GLU A 275 -5.86 -16.32 8.66
N PRO A 276 -6.61 -15.33 9.18
CA PRO A 276 -6.09 -14.01 9.44
C PRO A 276 -4.97 -14.05 10.48
N ASN A 277 -3.93 -13.26 10.24
CA ASN A 277 -2.84 -13.07 11.21
C ASN A 277 -3.36 -12.38 12.51
N PRO A 278 -2.62 -12.44 13.63
CA PRO A 278 -3.09 -11.88 14.90
C PRO A 278 -3.50 -10.41 14.83
N THR A 279 -2.77 -9.59 14.08
CA THR A 279 -3.09 -8.16 13.88
C THR A 279 -4.42 -7.99 13.17
N CYS A 280 -4.70 -8.79 12.14
CA CYS A 280 -5.97 -8.76 11.41
C CYS A 280 -7.15 -9.11 12.32
N ARG A 281 -7.00 -10.11 13.21
CA ARG A 281 -8.05 -10.49 14.18
C ARG A 281 -8.40 -9.35 15.13
N LEU A 282 -7.40 -8.62 15.62
CA LEU A 282 -7.61 -7.45 16.47
C LEU A 282 -8.35 -6.34 15.73
N LEU A 283 -7.99 -6.08 14.46
CA LEU A 283 -8.67 -5.09 13.63
C LEU A 283 -10.12 -5.50 13.33
N MET A 284 -10.38 -6.77 13.00
CA MET A 284 -11.73 -7.28 12.79
C MET A 284 -12.59 -7.16 14.04
N SER A 285 -12.06 -7.51 15.21
CA SER A 285 -12.74 -7.33 16.50
C SER A 285 -13.08 -5.86 16.75
N SER A 286 -12.13 -4.95 16.49
CA SER A 286 -12.36 -3.52 16.62
C SER A 286 -13.38 -2.98 15.63
N TYR A 287 -13.38 -3.49 14.39
CA TYR A 287 -14.32 -3.08 13.37
C TYR A 287 -15.73 -3.64 13.63
N ALA A 288 -15.86 -4.86 14.16
CA ALA A 288 -17.14 -5.39 14.63
C ALA A 288 -17.75 -4.50 15.72
N ARG A 289 -16.98 -4.07 16.73
CA ARG A 289 -17.45 -3.07 17.72
C ARG A 289 -17.87 -1.74 17.09
N PHE A 290 -17.19 -1.32 16.03
CA PHE A 290 -17.57 -0.13 15.30
C PHE A 290 -18.93 -0.32 14.62
N LEU A 291 -19.10 -1.41 13.86
CA LEU A 291 -20.36 -1.75 13.20
C LEU A 291 -21.52 -1.89 14.19
N ALA A 292 -21.30 -2.52 15.35
CA ALA A 292 -22.32 -2.68 16.38
C ALA A 292 -22.92 -1.34 16.85
N ARG A 293 -22.10 -0.29 16.91
CA ARG A 293 -22.46 1.03 17.45
C ARG A 293 -22.94 2.01 16.39
N HIS A 294 -22.49 1.86 15.15
CA HIS A 294 -22.68 2.88 14.10
C HIS A 294 -23.60 2.43 12.96
N THR A 295 -23.94 1.14 12.88
CA THR A 295 -24.91 0.66 11.88
C THR A 295 -26.32 0.93 12.41
N PRO A 296 -27.10 1.84 11.80
CA PRO A 296 -28.45 2.11 12.27
C PRO A 296 -29.35 0.90 12.01
N HIS A 297 -30.28 0.65 12.95
CA HIS A 297 -31.37 -0.29 12.71
C HIS A 297 -32.19 0.17 11.49
N PRO A 298 -32.71 -0.74 10.62
CA PRO A 298 -33.47 -0.36 9.44
C PRO A 298 -34.69 0.53 9.71
N THR A 299 -35.30 0.43 10.91
CA THR A 299 -36.43 1.25 11.34
C THR A 299 -36.03 2.47 12.19
N GLY A 300 -34.73 2.66 12.46
CA GLY A 300 -34.21 3.67 13.39
C GLY A 300 -34.39 3.35 14.87
N ALA A 301 -35.01 2.22 15.22
CA ALA A 301 -35.16 1.78 16.60
C ALA A 301 -33.83 1.42 17.28
N THR A 302 -33.75 1.59 18.61
CA THR A 302 -32.60 1.13 19.40
C THR A 302 -32.78 -0.33 19.78
N VAL A 303 -32.37 -1.24 18.89
CA VAL A 303 -32.37 -2.69 19.12
C VAL A 303 -30.93 -3.15 19.34
N ALA A 304 -30.71 -4.10 20.26
CA ALA A 304 -29.38 -4.66 20.51
C ALA A 304 -28.90 -5.48 19.30
N VAL A 305 -27.60 -5.36 18.97
CA VAL A 305 -26.95 -6.16 17.92
C VAL A 305 -26.58 -7.52 18.50
N THR A 306 -27.06 -8.59 17.88
CA THR A 306 -26.81 -9.97 18.33
C THR A 306 -25.75 -10.69 17.52
N GLY A 307 -25.37 -10.17 16.34
CA GLY A 307 -24.37 -10.81 15.50
C GLY A 307 -23.85 -9.92 14.39
N ILE A 308 -22.57 -10.08 14.08
CA ILE A 308 -21.88 -9.37 13.01
C ILE A 308 -21.03 -10.40 12.26
N LYS A 309 -21.49 -10.83 11.10
CA LYS A 309 -20.72 -11.71 10.22
C LYS A 309 -19.83 -10.87 9.31
N LEU A 310 -18.54 -11.19 9.25
CA LEU A 310 -17.58 -10.52 8.37
C LEU A 310 -17.14 -11.45 7.24
N TYR A 311 -16.97 -10.91 6.04
CA TYR A 311 -16.45 -11.60 4.87
C TYR A 311 -15.38 -10.75 4.20
N SER A 312 -14.14 -11.22 4.19
CA SER A 312 -13.07 -10.63 3.38
C SER A 312 -13.30 -11.03 1.94
N VAL A 313 -13.42 -10.08 1.02
CA VAL A 313 -13.73 -10.37 -0.37
C VAL A 313 -12.62 -9.88 -1.27
N GLU A 314 -12.08 -10.81 -2.03
CA GLU A 314 -11.16 -10.47 -3.11
C GLU A 314 -11.91 -10.40 -4.43
N TYR A 315 -11.61 -9.39 -5.22
CA TYR A 315 -12.06 -9.33 -6.61
C TYR A 315 -10.95 -9.87 -7.52
N PHE A 316 -11.24 -10.95 -8.25
CA PHE A 316 -10.31 -11.50 -9.23
C PHE A 316 -10.36 -10.70 -10.52
N ASN A 317 -9.19 -10.34 -11.03
CA ASN A 317 -9.07 -9.82 -12.38
C ASN A 317 -9.40 -10.94 -13.37
N PRO A 318 -10.49 -10.81 -14.16
CA PRO A 318 -10.86 -11.83 -15.11
C PRO A 318 -9.78 -11.96 -16.21
N ALA A 319 -9.57 -13.19 -16.68
CA ALA A 319 -8.70 -13.45 -17.82
C ALA A 319 -9.34 -12.96 -19.13
N VAL A 320 -8.58 -12.88 -20.22
CA VAL A 320 -9.07 -12.39 -21.52
C VAL A 320 -10.26 -13.21 -22.03
N GLU A 321 -10.25 -14.51 -21.74
CA GLU A 321 -11.30 -15.47 -22.11
C GLU A 321 -12.67 -15.11 -21.51
N HIS A 322 -12.69 -14.51 -20.31
CA HIS A 322 -13.92 -14.03 -19.68
C HIS A 322 -14.59 -12.94 -20.53
N PHE A 323 -13.80 -12.02 -21.08
CA PHE A 323 -14.30 -10.96 -21.95
C PHE A 323 -14.62 -11.45 -23.36
N GLN A 324 -13.86 -12.42 -23.89
CA GLN A 324 -14.18 -13.07 -25.17
C GLN A 324 -15.52 -13.81 -25.10
N ALA A 325 -15.89 -14.31 -23.92
CA ALA A 325 -17.20 -14.89 -23.64
C ALA A 325 -18.32 -13.85 -23.48
N GLY A 326 -18.05 -12.55 -23.62
CA GLY A 326 -19.03 -11.47 -23.50
C GLY A 326 -19.45 -11.15 -22.06
N ARG A 327 -18.77 -11.68 -21.05
CA ARG A 327 -19.17 -11.51 -19.64
C ARG A 327 -18.84 -10.12 -19.13
N GLU A 328 -19.69 -9.66 -18.21
CA GLU A 328 -19.49 -8.39 -17.53
C GLU A 328 -18.18 -8.40 -16.74
N PRO A 329 -17.42 -7.28 -16.74
CA PRO A 329 -16.26 -7.14 -15.88
C PRO A 329 -16.62 -7.36 -14.41
N LEU A 330 -17.79 -6.89 -13.95
CA LEU A 330 -18.23 -6.98 -12.55
C LEU A 330 -19.06 -8.23 -12.24
N ASP A 331 -18.81 -9.31 -12.97
CA ASP A 331 -19.47 -10.59 -12.75
C ASP A 331 -19.33 -11.05 -11.29
N ARG A 332 -20.45 -11.47 -10.70
CA ARG A 332 -20.52 -11.88 -9.30
C ARG A 332 -19.62 -13.08 -9.00
N THR A 333 -19.33 -13.94 -9.97
CA THR A 333 -18.42 -15.08 -9.78
C THR A 333 -16.96 -14.67 -9.61
N LEU A 334 -16.60 -13.42 -9.90
CA LEU A 334 -15.25 -12.88 -9.72
C LEU A 334 -14.97 -12.43 -8.29
N TYR A 335 -16.00 -12.33 -7.45
CA TYR A 335 -15.86 -12.01 -6.04
C TYR A 335 -15.61 -13.29 -5.25
N ALA A 336 -14.62 -13.27 -4.37
CA ALA A 336 -14.16 -14.41 -3.60
C ALA A 336 -14.22 -14.10 -2.10
N PRO A 337 -15.40 -14.28 -1.49
CA PRO A 337 -15.63 -13.99 -0.09
C PRO A 337 -15.11 -15.14 0.78
N TYR A 338 -14.25 -14.81 1.72
CA TYR A 338 -13.74 -15.67 2.78
C TYR A 338 -14.46 -15.30 4.08
N TYR A 339 -15.09 -16.27 4.73
CA TYR A 339 -15.80 -16.03 5.99
C TYR A 339 -14.80 -15.78 7.12
N MET A 340 -14.89 -14.61 7.76
CA MET A 340 -13.93 -14.17 8.78
C MET A 340 -14.43 -14.30 10.22
N GLY A 341 -15.66 -14.77 10.42
CA GLY A 341 -16.26 -15.04 11.72
C GLY A 341 -17.57 -14.29 11.98
N ASP A 342 -18.25 -14.69 13.04
CA ASP A 342 -19.44 -14.05 13.60
C ASP A 342 -19.07 -13.47 14.97
N PHE A 343 -19.24 -12.16 15.11
CA PHE A 343 -18.86 -11.41 16.29
C PHE A 343 -20.11 -10.94 17.04
N ASP A 344 -20.01 -10.85 18.36
CA ASP A 344 -21.03 -10.16 19.16
C ASP A 344 -20.86 -8.63 19.13
N GLU A 345 -21.72 -7.91 19.86
CA GLU A 345 -21.66 -6.44 19.97
C GLU A 345 -20.36 -5.91 20.59
N SER A 346 -19.67 -6.74 21.39
CA SER A 346 -18.37 -6.42 21.99
C SER A 346 -17.19 -6.66 21.01
N GLY A 347 -17.49 -7.17 19.82
CA GLY A 347 -16.51 -7.58 18.83
C GLY A 347 -15.73 -8.81 19.24
N THR A 348 -16.26 -9.62 20.16
CA THR A 348 -15.71 -10.93 20.52
C THR A 348 -16.23 -11.95 19.52
N LEU A 349 -15.32 -12.81 19.03
CA LEU A 349 -15.71 -13.91 18.14
C LEU A 349 -16.57 -14.89 18.93
N LYS A 350 -17.76 -15.22 18.42
CA LYS A 350 -18.69 -16.11 19.11
C LYS A 350 -18.13 -17.53 19.25
N GLU A 351 -18.52 -18.21 20.32
CA GLU A 351 -18.05 -19.56 20.64
C GLU A 351 -18.41 -20.60 19.57
N ASP A 352 -19.48 -20.39 18.82
CA ASP A 352 -19.88 -21.26 17.71
C ASP A 352 -18.91 -21.19 16.52
N CYS A 353 -18.17 -20.10 16.38
CA CYS A 353 -17.12 -19.93 15.39
C CYS A 353 -15.81 -20.59 15.83
N PHE A 354 -15.43 -20.42 17.10
CA PHE A 354 -14.19 -20.96 17.63
C PHE A 354 -14.26 -21.15 19.14
N ARG A 355 -14.06 -22.38 19.60
CA ARG A 355 -13.98 -22.71 21.02
C ARG A 355 -12.84 -23.69 21.27
N ILE A 356 -12.08 -23.40 22.32
CA ILE A 356 -11.04 -24.29 22.84
C ILE A 356 -11.65 -25.07 24.01
N VAL A 357 -11.81 -26.38 23.85
CA VAL A 357 -12.30 -27.28 24.90
C VAL A 357 -11.11 -27.96 25.56
N LEU A 358 -10.82 -27.57 26.79
CA LEU A 358 -9.84 -28.27 27.62
C LEU A 358 -10.45 -29.61 28.06
N LYS A 359 -9.90 -30.73 27.56
CA LYS A 359 -10.31 -32.04 28.04
C LYS A 359 -9.85 -32.21 29.49
N PRO A 360 -10.73 -32.57 30.44
CA PRO A 360 -10.32 -32.85 31.80
C PRO A 360 -9.28 -33.97 31.79
N SER A 361 -8.15 -33.76 32.48
CA SER A 361 -7.13 -34.78 32.64
C SER A 361 -7.69 -35.89 33.52
N ASN A 362 -8.30 -36.90 32.91
CA ASN A 362 -8.91 -38.02 33.63
C ASN A 362 -7.88 -38.98 34.25
N ASN A 363 -6.59 -38.61 34.30
CA ASN A 363 -5.56 -39.49 34.82
C ASN A 363 -4.53 -38.71 35.65
N ASN A 364 -4.61 -38.86 36.99
CA ASN A 364 -3.65 -38.28 37.95
C ASN A 364 -2.19 -38.70 37.69
N ASN A 365 -1.94 -39.71 36.84
CA ASN A 365 -0.62 -40.26 36.58
C ASN A 365 -0.01 -39.91 35.21
N ASN A 366 -0.72 -39.24 34.29
CA ASN A 366 -0.14 -38.80 33.03
C ASN A 366 0.14 -37.29 33.05
N LYS A 367 1.42 -36.93 33.24
CA LYS A 367 1.93 -35.55 33.15
C LYS A 367 1.82 -34.93 31.75
N THR A 368 1.40 -35.69 30.75
CA THR A 368 1.14 -35.19 29.40
C THR A 368 -0.34 -34.81 29.28
N GLY A 369 -0.65 -33.55 29.61
CA GLY A 369 -2.00 -33.00 29.46
C GLY A 369 -2.52 -33.24 28.05
N THR A 370 -3.73 -33.79 27.93
CA THR A 370 -4.38 -33.96 26.63
C THR A 370 -4.46 -32.59 25.96
N PRO A 371 -3.98 -32.45 24.70
CA PRO A 371 -4.03 -31.16 24.03
C PRO A 371 -5.50 -30.68 23.97
N PRO A 372 -5.73 -29.36 24.08
CA PRO A 372 -7.06 -28.79 23.93
C PRO A 372 -7.69 -29.23 22.62
N GLU A 373 -8.98 -29.59 22.66
CA GLU A 373 -9.76 -29.82 21.45
C GLU A 373 -10.25 -28.48 20.91
N ILE A 374 -9.79 -28.10 19.72
CA ILE A 374 -10.22 -26.89 19.04
C ILE A 374 -11.46 -27.24 18.21
N ILE A 375 -12.61 -26.69 18.58
CA ILE A 375 -13.85 -26.75 17.81
C ILE A 375 -13.94 -25.45 17.03
N GLN A 376 -13.84 -25.55 15.70
CA GLN A 376 -13.90 -24.41 14.78
C GLN A 376 -15.09 -24.60 13.83
N ASP A 377 -15.83 -23.53 13.53
CA ASP A 377 -16.83 -23.56 12.46
C ASP A 377 -16.12 -24.02 11.17
N PRO A 378 -16.59 -25.10 10.53
CA PRO A 378 -15.96 -25.63 9.32
C PRO A 378 -15.84 -24.64 8.15
N PHE A 379 -16.56 -23.53 8.17
CA PHE A 379 -16.47 -22.46 7.18
C PHE A 379 -15.57 -21.30 7.63
N LEU A 380 -15.15 -21.23 8.90
CA LEU A 380 -14.30 -20.15 9.39
C LEU A 380 -12.98 -20.13 8.61
N TYR A 381 -12.70 -18.98 8.00
CA TYR A 381 -11.57 -18.68 7.12
C TYR A 381 -11.60 -19.36 5.75
N TRP A 382 -12.69 -20.06 5.44
CA TRP A 382 -12.89 -20.66 4.13
C TRP A 382 -13.62 -19.73 3.18
N ARG A 383 -13.29 -19.87 1.91
CA ARG A 383 -14.03 -19.28 0.80
C ARG A 383 -15.45 -19.85 0.76
N ILE A 384 -16.41 -18.94 0.60
CA ILE A 384 -17.81 -19.24 0.33
C ILE A 384 -18.05 -18.94 -1.15
N PRO A 385 -18.39 -19.94 -1.98
CA PRO A 385 -18.38 -19.72 -3.41
C PRO A 385 -19.60 -18.94 -3.89
N MET A 386 -19.47 -18.28 -5.04
CA MET A 386 -20.59 -17.77 -5.84
C MET A 386 -20.49 -18.44 -7.20
N ILE A 387 -21.45 -19.31 -7.51
CA ILE A 387 -21.36 -20.25 -8.63
C ILE A 387 -22.60 -20.07 -9.50
N ARG A 388 -22.44 -20.11 -10.82
CA ARG A 388 -23.59 -20.17 -11.73
C ARG A 388 -24.35 -21.47 -11.54
N GLU A 389 -25.68 -21.43 -11.61
CA GLU A 389 -26.51 -22.63 -11.39
C GLU A 389 -26.20 -23.77 -12.37
N LYS A 390 -25.87 -23.43 -13.62
CA LYS A 390 -25.46 -24.42 -14.63
C LYS A 390 -24.18 -25.14 -14.22
N ASP A 391 -23.17 -24.40 -13.76
CA ASP A 391 -21.90 -24.97 -13.30
C ASP A 391 -22.13 -25.83 -12.05
N LEU A 392 -23.01 -25.40 -11.15
CA LEU A 392 -23.43 -26.20 -9.99
C LEU A 392 -24.10 -27.52 -10.40
N ALA A 393 -24.96 -27.50 -11.42
CA ALA A 393 -25.60 -28.71 -11.95
C ALA A 393 -24.56 -29.66 -12.56
N GLN A 394 -23.59 -29.13 -13.30
CA GLN A 394 -22.49 -29.92 -13.85
C GLN A 394 -21.60 -30.53 -12.77
N LEU A 395 -21.26 -29.78 -11.71
CA LEU A 395 -20.47 -30.31 -10.58
C LEU A 395 -21.18 -31.47 -9.88
N ARG A 396 -22.51 -31.39 -9.77
CA ARG A 396 -23.32 -32.47 -9.22
C ARG A 396 -23.36 -33.69 -10.14
N ALA A 397 -23.32 -33.49 -11.46
CA ALA A 397 -23.32 -34.57 -12.44
C ALA A 397 -21.93 -35.22 -12.62
N ASN A 398 -20.86 -34.44 -12.56
CA ASN A 398 -19.50 -34.83 -12.93
C ASN A 398 -18.57 -34.91 -11.71
N ALA A 399 -18.95 -35.64 -10.66
CA ALA A 399 -18.18 -35.75 -9.41
C ALA A 399 -16.72 -36.26 -9.55
N VAL A 400 -16.27 -36.61 -10.77
CA VAL A 400 -15.01 -37.30 -11.04
C VAL A 400 -13.97 -36.42 -11.76
N LEU A 401 -14.35 -35.35 -12.47
CA LEU A 401 -13.41 -34.54 -13.25
C LEU A 401 -13.56 -33.03 -12.98
N PRO A 402 -12.46 -32.29 -12.79
CA PRO A 402 -12.52 -30.84 -12.72
C PRO A 402 -13.09 -30.31 -14.03
N PRO A 403 -14.02 -29.33 -13.98
CA PRO A 403 -14.57 -28.74 -15.19
C PRO A 403 -13.44 -28.16 -16.04
N GLN A 404 -13.46 -28.47 -17.35
CA GLN A 404 -12.54 -27.85 -18.30
C GLN A 404 -12.82 -26.34 -18.33
N PRO A 405 -11.78 -25.48 -18.30
CA PRO A 405 -11.95 -24.02 -18.26
C PRO A 405 -12.89 -23.50 -19.35
N SER A 406 -12.87 -24.09 -20.54
CA SER A 406 -13.70 -23.70 -21.70
C SER A 406 -15.20 -23.96 -21.56
N MET A 407 -15.64 -24.81 -20.62
CA MET A 407 -17.06 -25.13 -20.42
C MET A 407 -17.78 -24.20 -19.43
N LEU A 408 -17.03 -23.31 -18.77
CA LEU A 408 -17.51 -22.51 -17.64
C LEU A 408 -17.91 -21.08 -18.03
N TRP A 409 -18.19 -20.85 -19.31
CA TRP A 409 -18.36 -19.50 -19.88
C TRP A 409 -19.80 -19.11 -20.21
N GLU A 410 -20.76 -20.02 -20.08
CA GLU A 410 -22.15 -19.69 -20.35
C GLU A 410 -22.75 -18.75 -19.30
N GLU A 411 -23.61 -17.83 -19.75
CA GLU A 411 -24.35 -16.95 -18.86
C GLU A 411 -25.48 -17.70 -18.14
N GLY A 412 -25.81 -17.24 -16.93
CA GLY A 412 -26.88 -17.83 -16.14
C GLY A 412 -26.96 -17.22 -14.74
N PRO A 413 -28.03 -17.51 -13.99
CA PRO A 413 -28.18 -17.03 -12.62
C PRO A 413 -26.99 -17.48 -11.76
N VAL A 414 -26.45 -16.54 -10.97
CA VAL A 414 -25.38 -16.80 -9.99
C VAL A 414 -26.02 -17.10 -8.65
N ARG A 415 -25.78 -18.30 -8.15
CA ARG A 415 -26.18 -18.71 -6.81
C ARG A 415 -25.21 -18.19 -5.76
N ASN A 416 -25.73 -17.40 -4.83
CA ASN A 416 -24.95 -16.75 -3.79
C ASN A 416 -24.94 -17.56 -2.48
N PHE A 417 -23.95 -18.43 -2.31
CA PHE A 417 -23.83 -19.21 -1.07
C PHE A 417 -23.42 -18.38 0.14
N VAL A 418 -22.99 -17.13 -0.02
CA VAL A 418 -22.66 -16.23 1.11
C VAL A 418 -23.91 -15.92 1.93
N ARG A 419 -25.04 -15.64 1.26
CA ARG A 419 -26.33 -15.40 1.93
C ARG A 419 -26.87 -16.65 2.61
N ILE A 420 -26.77 -17.80 1.94
CA ILE A 420 -27.15 -19.10 2.51
C ILE A 420 -26.32 -19.39 3.77
N HIS A 421 -25.01 -19.20 3.69
CA HIS A 421 -24.10 -19.34 4.82
C HIS A 421 -24.43 -18.35 5.96
N ALA A 422 -24.82 -17.13 5.63
CA ALA A 422 -25.24 -16.12 6.59
C ALA A 422 -26.62 -16.41 7.25
N GLY A 423 -27.35 -17.43 6.78
CA GLY A 423 -28.68 -17.79 7.28
C GLY A 423 -29.80 -16.92 6.71
N ASP A 424 -29.62 -16.40 5.50
CA ASP A 424 -30.65 -15.68 4.76
C ASP A 424 -31.36 -16.65 3.80
N LEU A 425 -32.69 -16.62 3.79
CA LEU A 425 -33.53 -17.52 2.98
C LEU A 425 -33.68 -17.03 1.54
N ASP A 426 -33.40 -15.75 1.30
CA ASP A 426 -33.52 -15.10 0.01
C ASP A 426 -32.16 -14.99 -0.69
N GLU A 427 -32.11 -15.39 -1.96
CA GLU A 427 -30.93 -15.26 -2.83
C GLU A 427 -30.72 -13.82 -3.34
N GLY A 428 -31.25 -12.82 -2.62
CA GLY A 428 -31.28 -11.43 -3.06
C GLY A 428 -29.91 -10.86 -3.46
N THR A 429 -29.92 -9.67 -4.06
CA THR A 429 -28.70 -9.04 -4.58
C THR A 429 -27.63 -8.86 -3.49
N ILE A 430 -26.37 -9.02 -3.90
CA ILE A 430 -25.19 -8.69 -3.08
C ILE A 430 -25.19 -7.15 -2.85
N PRO A 431 -24.72 -6.65 -1.69
CA PRO A 431 -24.48 -5.21 -1.48
C PRO A 431 -23.46 -4.59 -2.45
#